data_AF-A0A099SG79-F1
#
_entry.id   AF-A0A099SG79-F1
#
_cell.length_a   1.000
_cell.length_b   1.000
_cell.length_c   1.000
_cell.angle_alpha   90.00
_cell.angle_beta   90.00
_cell.angle_gamma   90.00
#
_symmetry.space_group_name_H-M   'P 1'
#
loop_
_entity.id
_entity.type
_entity.pdbx_description
1 polymer ?
#
loop_
_entity_poly.entity_id
_entity_poly.type
_entity_poly.pdbx_seq_one_letter_code
_entity_poly.pdbx_strand_id
1 'polypeptide(L)'
;MTIVTFEQYLKDKNIDVVDKFSYASIAINEENLIKQMKIIDEFHKRTIGGQVIFKNRLENNIGKLVEDFKVGLKKLKREEQVLKSKGVENKFEMLLLNNVELYIERGEKSIKTIYENGYLDLIRRSMKNKEICIGTEDFINLTEDNILQIKNLNKCSYDMVEIDCFYLLRKYKKKKYELDYQKLIREFCSIEFLMNDSYSFIAGLLSYPYDFVRICTRYRKKDLTPEECFEKLVRAMRQDGDSLI
;
A
#
# COMPACT_ATOMS: atom_id res chain seq x y z
N MET A 1 11.50 17.18 -28.25
CA MET A 1 11.10 16.56 -26.96
C MET A 1 9.70 17.08 -26.66
N THR A 2 8.68 16.23 -26.79
CA THR A 2 7.28 16.66 -26.69
C THR A 2 6.88 16.73 -25.23
N ILE A 3 6.36 17.89 -24.80
CA ILE A 3 5.79 18.08 -23.46
C ILE A 3 4.29 17.78 -23.58
N VAL A 4 3.79 16.81 -22.82
CA VAL A 4 2.38 16.41 -22.82
C VAL A 4 1.83 16.40 -21.39
N THR A 5 0.51 16.45 -21.22
CA THR A 5 -0.11 16.15 -19.92
C THR A 5 -0.10 14.65 -19.67
N PHE A 6 -0.22 14.22 -18.41
CA PHE A 6 -0.33 12.80 -18.10
C PHE A 6 -1.60 12.18 -18.72
N GLU A 7 -2.71 12.92 -18.77
CA GLU A 7 -3.93 12.49 -19.47
C GLU A 7 -3.71 12.25 -20.97
N GLN A 8 -2.98 13.14 -21.66
CA GLN A 8 -2.63 12.95 -23.07
C GLN A 8 -1.78 11.71 -23.26
N TYR A 9 -0.78 11.52 -22.40
CA TYR A 9 0.04 10.31 -22.41
C TYR A 9 -0.78 9.04 -22.24
N LEU A 10 -1.74 9.02 -21.31
CA LEU A 10 -2.62 7.87 -21.12
C LEU A 10 -3.49 7.60 -22.35
N LYS A 11 -4.04 8.64 -22.98
CA LYS A 11 -4.82 8.51 -24.23
C LYS A 11 -3.98 7.92 -25.36
N ASP A 12 -2.72 8.37 -25.52
CA ASP A 12 -1.78 7.81 -26.50
C ASP A 12 -1.44 6.34 -26.22
N LYS A 13 -1.68 5.87 -24.99
CA LYS A 13 -1.55 4.48 -24.56
C LYS A 13 -2.85 3.69 -24.61
N ASN A 14 -3.91 4.22 -25.24
CA ASN A 14 -5.25 3.64 -25.26
C ASN A 14 -5.82 3.45 -23.84
N ILE A 15 -5.67 4.46 -22.99
CA ILE A 15 -6.26 4.50 -21.65
C ILE A 15 -7.11 5.75 -21.55
N ASP A 16 -8.42 5.54 -21.36
CA ASP A 16 -9.38 6.62 -21.27
C ASP A 16 -9.48 7.16 -19.85
N VAL A 17 -9.44 8.48 -19.73
CA VAL A 17 -9.71 9.19 -18.47
C VAL A 17 -11.16 9.61 -18.47
N VAL A 18 -11.95 9.09 -17.52
CA VAL A 18 -13.41 9.24 -17.50
C VAL A 18 -13.92 9.78 -16.15
N ASP A 19 -15.02 10.53 -16.14
CA ASP A 19 -15.56 11.10 -14.89
C ASP A 19 -16.35 10.08 -14.04
N LYS A 20 -16.95 9.07 -14.70
CA LYS A 20 -17.81 8.07 -14.09
C LYS A 20 -17.67 6.72 -14.81
N PHE A 21 -17.79 5.65 -14.03
CA PHE A 21 -18.00 4.31 -14.56
C PHE A 21 -19.49 3.97 -14.58
N SER A 22 -19.89 3.11 -15.51
CA SER A 22 -21.10 2.33 -15.37
C SER A 22 -20.74 1.09 -14.55
N TYR A 23 -21.04 1.09 -13.25
CA TYR A 23 -20.69 -0.03 -12.37
C TYR A 23 -21.92 -0.79 -11.89
N ALA A 24 -21.94 -2.10 -12.13
CA ALA A 24 -22.69 -3.02 -11.31
C ALA A 24 -21.93 -3.24 -9.99
N SER A 25 -22.64 -3.62 -8.92
CA SER A 25 -21.99 -4.05 -7.67
C SER A 25 -21.12 -5.29 -7.94
N ILE A 26 -19.82 -5.18 -7.69
CA ILE A 26 -18.87 -6.30 -7.85
C ILE A 26 -18.74 -7.03 -6.52
N ALA A 27 -19.04 -8.33 -6.52
CA ALA A 27 -18.80 -9.18 -5.37
C ALA A 27 -17.29 -9.31 -5.11
N ILE A 28 -16.87 -9.12 -3.86
CA ILE A 28 -15.45 -9.23 -3.50
C ILE A 28 -15.14 -10.70 -3.18
N ASN A 29 -14.38 -11.34 -4.06
CA ASN A 29 -13.85 -12.70 -3.91
C ASN A 29 -12.50 -12.80 -4.64
N GLU A 30 -11.80 -13.93 -4.52
CA GLU A 30 -10.48 -14.13 -5.13
C GLU A 30 -10.52 -13.98 -6.65
N GLU A 31 -11.53 -14.53 -7.32
CA GLU A 31 -11.66 -14.47 -8.78
C GLU A 31 -11.73 -13.02 -9.28
N ASN A 32 -12.56 -12.18 -8.65
CA ASN A 32 -12.71 -10.79 -9.07
C ASN A 32 -11.49 -9.95 -8.71
N LEU A 33 -10.77 -10.27 -7.63
CA LEU A 33 -9.49 -9.62 -7.33
C LEU A 33 -8.41 -10.00 -8.35
N ILE A 34 -8.35 -11.26 -8.78
CA ILE A 34 -7.43 -11.71 -9.85
C ILE A 34 -7.77 -11.01 -11.17
N LYS A 35 -9.06 -10.83 -11.50
CA LYS A 35 -9.48 -10.02 -12.66
C LYS A 35 -8.99 -8.58 -12.53
N GLN A 36 -9.16 -7.96 -11.36
CA GLN A 36 -8.66 -6.60 -11.12
C GLN A 36 -7.14 -6.52 -11.27
N MET A 37 -6.39 -7.53 -10.80
CA MET A 37 -4.93 -7.59 -10.96
C MET A 37 -4.50 -7.63 -12.43
N LYS A 38 -5.26 -8.32 -13.30
CA LYS A 38 -4.99 -8.30 -14.76
C LYS A 38 -5.21 -6.92 -15.37
N ILE A 39 -6.23 -6.18 -14.91
CA ILE A 39 -6.49 -4.81 -15.37
C ILE A 39 -5.37 -3.86 -14.90
N ILE A 40 -4.87 -4.04 -13.67
CA ILE A 40 -3.71 -3.30 -13.14
C ILE A 40 -2.45 -3.59 -13.97
N ASP A 41 -2.17 -4.87 -14.26
CA ASP A 41 -1.04 -5.27 -15.10
C ASP A 41 -1.11 -4.67 -16.51
N GLU A 42 -2.29 -4.63 -17.12
CA GLU A 42 -2.48 -3.98 -18.42
C GLU A 42 -2.17 -2.47 -18.35
N PHE A 43 -2.55 -1.79 -17.26
CA PHE A 43 -2.14 -0.40 -17.01
C PHE A 43 -0.61 -0.26 -16.93
N HIS A 44 0.04 -1.10 -16.12
CA HIS A 44 1.49 -1.06 -15.93
C HIS A 44 2.25 -1.28 -17.24
N LYS A 45 1.87 -2.31 -18.02
CA LYS A 45 2.46 -2.63 -19.33
C LYS A 45 2.33 -1.50 -20.33
N ARG A 46 1.17 -0.83 -20.37
CA ARG A 46 0.95 0.30 -21.28
C ARG A 46 1.76 1.54 -20.89
N THR A 47 2.01 1.74 -19.60
CA THR A 47 2.63 2.96 -19.07
C THR A 47 4.14 2.86 -18.83
N ILE A 48 4.73 1.66 -18.86
CA ILE A 48 6.18 1.44 -18.67
C ILE A 48 7.03 2.12 -19.76
N GLY A 49 8.24 2.55 -19.39
CA GLY A 49 9.28 2.97 -20.34
C GLY A 49 9.06 4.32 -21.03
N GLY A 50 8.04 5.09 -20.64
CA GLY A 50 7.75 6.41 -21.22
C GLY A 50 8.95 7.36 -21.17
N GLN A 51 9.49 7.72 -22.34
CA GLN A 51 10.48 8.82 -22.48
C GLN A 51 9.77 10.17 -22.66
N VAL A 52 8.80 10.43 -21.78
CA VAL A 52 7.90 11.57 -21.90
C VAL A 52 8.19 12.57 -20.79
N ILE A 53 8.19 13.86 -21.15
CA ILE A 53 8.21 14.94 -20.16
C ILE A 53 6.77 15.37 -19.91
N PHE A 54 6.30 15.15 -18.69
CA PHE A 54 4.99 15.61 -18.28
C PHE A 54 5.01 17.10 -17.94
N LYS A 55 4.02 17.84 -18.45
CA LYS A 55 3.81 19.27 -18.13
C LYS A 55 3.71 19.52 -16.63
N ASN A 56 3.06 18.60 -15.91
CA ASN A 56 3.03 18.54 -14.45
C ASN A 56 3.84 17.33 -13.99
N ARG A 57 4.69 17.51 -12.98
CA ARG A 57 5.54 16.44 -12.45
C ARG A 57 4.67 15.37 -11.76
N LEU A 58 4.76 14.12 -12.22
CA LEU A 58 4.31 12.98 -11.42
C LEU A 58 5.19 12.86 -10.18
N GLU A 59 4.55 12.61 -9.04
CA GLU A 59 5.28 12.34 -7.80
C GLU A 59 6.16 11.09 -7.96
N ASN A 60 7.24 11.03 -7.19
CA ASN A 60 8.05 9.82 -7.07
C ASN A 60 7.94 9.36 -5.61
N ASN A 61 7.31 8.21 -5.42
CA ASN A 61 7.05 7.63 -4.11
C ASN A 61 7.92 6.39 -3.82
N ILE A 62 8.86 6.05 -4.72
CA ILE A 62 9.76 4.90 -4.57
C ILE A 62 10.41 4.90 -3.18
N GLY A 63 10.11 3.84 -2.45
CA GLY A 63 10.63 3.55 -1.11
C GLY A 63 10.12 4.40 0.03
N LYS A 64 9.29 5.42 -0.23
CA LYS A 64 8.70 6.29 0.78
C LYS A 64 7.88 5.52 1.81
N LEU A 65 7.08 4.55 1.36
CA LEU A 65 6.26 3.72 2.25
C LEU A 65 7.09 2.94 3.27
N VAL A 66 8.20 2.33 2.83
CA VAL A 66 9.09 1.55 3.71
C VAL A 66 9.84 2.46 4.68
N GLU A 67 10.23 3.66 4.25
CA GLU A 67 10.81 4.66 5.16
C GLU A 67 9.78 5.15 6.19
N ASP A 68 8.52 5.36 5.78
CA ASP A 68 7.43 5.69 6.71
C ASP A 68 7.23 4.58 7.75
N PHE A 69 7.38 3.31 7.37
CA PHE A 69 7.34 2.18 8.31
C PHE A 69 8.49 2.27 9.32
N LYS A 70 9.73 2.47 8.86
CA LYS A 70 10.90 2.62 9.75
C LYS A 70 10.75 3.80 10.72
N VAL A 71 10.29 4.95 10.22
CA VAL A 71 10.06 6.15 11.02
C VAL A 71 8.95 5.91 12.03
N GLY A 72 7.85 5.28 11.62
CA GLY A 72 6.74 4.92 12.50
C GLY A 72 7.17 4.00 13.63
N LEU A 73 7.91 2.95 13.31
CA LEU A 73 8.41 1.98 14.28
C LEU A 73 9.39 2.61 15.28
N LYS A 74 10.29 3.49 14.81
CA LYS A 74 11.18 4.27 15.69
C LYS A 74 10.42 5.16 16.66
N LYS A 75 9.31 5.78 16.22
CA LYS A 75 8.44 6.57 17.09
C LYS A 75 7.70 5.69 18.09
N LEU A 76 7.21 4.52 17.67
CA LEU A 76 6.53 3.59 18.56
C LEU A 76 7.44 3.11 19.70
N LYS A 77 8.69 2.74 19.39
CA LYS A 77 9.72 2.40 20.39
C LYS A 77 9.98 3.52 21.40
N ARG A 78 9.96 4.77 20.94
CA ARG A 78 10.12 5.93 21.83
C ARG A 78 8.91 6.10 22.75
N GLU A 79 7.69 5.92 22.24
CA GLU A 79 6.49 5.98 23.08
C GLU A 79 6.50 4.86 24.14
N GLU A 80 6.92 3.64 23.79
CA GLU A 80 7.13 2.56 24.75
C GLU A 80 8.08 2.97 25.88
N GLN A 81 9.26 3.52 25.54
CA GLN A 81 10.24 3.98 26.53
C GLN A 81 9.68 5.09 27.43
N VAL A 82 8.88 6.01 26.88
CA VAL A 82 8.21 7.07 27.65
C VAL A 82 7.22 6.48 28.64
N LEU A 83 6.39 5.52 28.22
CA LEU A 83 5.39 4.90 29.10
C LEU A 83 6.03 4.02 30.18
N LYS A 84 7.11 3.28 29.84
CA LYS A 84 7.88 2.50 30.83
C LYS A 84 8.55 3.39 31.89
N SER A 85 8.94 4.62 31.53
CA SER A 85 9.64 5.54 32.44
C SER A 85 8.70 6.46 33.24
N LYS A 86 7.64 6.97 32.61
CA LYS A 86 6.72 7.93 33.24
C LYS A 86 5.47 7.28 33.83
N GLY A 87 5.20 6.03 33.49
CA GLY A 87 3.95 5.37 33.82
C GLY A 87 2.85 5.66 32.79
N VAL A 88 1.66 5.15 33.11
CA VAL A 88 0.49 5.13 32.25
C VAL A 88 -0.60 5.99 32.88
N GLU A 89 -1.19 6.90 32.11
CA GLU A 89 -2.17 7.87 32.63
C GLU A 89 -3.62 7.53 32.24
N ASN A 90 -3.83 6.72 31.20
CA ASN A 90 -5.17 6.42 30.70
C ASN A 90 -5.27 5.04 30.02
N LYS A 91 -6.51 4.67 29.66
CA LYS A 91 -6.83 3.36 29.04
C LYS A 91 -6.12 3.14 27.70
N PHE A 92 -5.91 4.19 26.91
CA PHE A 92 -5.17 4.08 25.64
C PHE A 92 -3.71 3.71 25.90
N GLU A 93 -3.04 4.45 26.79
CA GLU A 93 -1.64 4.19 27.12
C GLU A 93 -1.45 2.80 27.75
N MET A 94 -2.42 2.35 28.56
CA MET A 94 -2.41 1.00 29.14
C MET A 94 -2.52 -0.07 28.06
N LEU A 95 -3.46 0.09 27.12
CA LEU A 95 -3.64 -0.83 26.01
C LEU A 95 -2.42 -0.85 25.09
N LEU A 96 -1.83 0.31 24.82
CA LEU A 96 -0.62 0.43 24.03
C LEU A 96 0.53 -0.31 24.71
N LEU A 97 0.82 -0.01 25.99
CA LEU A 97 1.94 -0.62 26.71
C LEU A 97 1.82 -2.15 26.79
N ASN A 98 0.60 -2.68 26.92
CA ASN A 98 0.35 -4.12 26.97
C ASN A 98 0.58 -4.85 25.64
N ASN A 99 0.60 -4.13 24.51
CA ASN A 99 0.68 -4.75 23.17
C ASN A 99 1.89 -4.29 22.35
N VAL A 100 2.58 -3.22 22.77
CA VAL A 100 3.57 -2.52 21.93
C VAL A 100 4.76 -3.39 21.55
N GLU A 101 5.21 -4.26 22.44
CA GLU A 101 6.34 -5.17 22.19
C GLU A 101 6.04 -6.12 21.02
N LEU A 102 4.88 -6.80 21.05
CA LEU A 102 4.39 -7.65 19.96
C LEU A 102 4.37 -6.92 18.61
N TYR A 103 3.85 -5.68 18.60
CA TYR A 103 3.74 -4.90 17.37
C TYR A 103 5.08 -4.34 16.91
N ILE A 104 6.02 -4.06 17.82
CA ILE A 104 7.38 -3.69 17.49
C ILE A 104 8.08 -4.87 16.80
N GLU A 105 8.08 -6.05 17.43
CA GLU A 105 8.70 -7.26 16.88
C GLU A 105 8.15 -7.60 15.49
N ARG A 106 6.82 -7.53 15.33
CA ARG A 106 6.16 -7.73 14.04
C ARG A 106 6.60 -6.69 12.99
N GLY A 107 6.68 -5.42 13.37
CA GLY A 107 7.16 -4.34 12.51
C GLY A 107 8.62 -4.55 12.08
N GLU A 108 9.49 -4.96 13.00
CA GLU A 108 10.90 -5.26 12.73
C GLU A 108 11.04 -6.45 11.79
N LYS A 109 10.30 -7.55 12.04
CA LYS A 109 10.29 -8.72 11.16
C LYS A 109 9.84 -8.37 9.74
N SER A 110 8.82 -7.51 9.62
CA SER A 110 8.31 -7.03 8.32
C SER A 110 9.36 -6.22 7.56
N ILE A 111 9.99 -5.25 8.21
CA ILE A 111 11.05 -4.43 7.59
C ILE A 111 12.27 -5.30 7.26
N LYS A 112 12.69 -6.20 8.15
CA LYS A 112 13.79 -7.12 7.91
C LYS A 112 13.53 -7.98 6.67
N THR A 113 12.34 -8.57 6.57
CA THR A 113 11.94 -9.38 5.42
C THR A 113 11.97 -8.59 4.12
N ILE A 114 11.51 -7.34 4.12
CA ILE A 114 11.60 -6.45 2.95
C ILE A 114 13.07 -6.28 2.53
N TYR A 115 13.95 -5.85 3.46
CA TYR A 115 15.33 -5.51 3.13
C TYR A 115 16.19 -6.72 2.75
N GLU A 116 15.95 -7.88 3.36
CA GLU A 116 16.74 -9.10 3.12
C GLU A 116 16.31 -9.85 1.85
N ASN A 117 15.19 -9.48 1.22
CA ASN A 117 14.66 -10.15 0.04
C ASN A 117 14.62 -9.23 -1.19
N GLY A 118 15.76 -8.63 -1.54
CA GLY A 118 15.94 -7.97 -2.84
C GLY A 118 15.35 -6.56 -3.00
N TYR A 119 14.90 -5.91 -1.92
CA TYR A 119 14.25 -4.59 -1.98
C TYR A 119 15.02 -3.52 -2.76
N LEU A 120 16.35 -3.46 -2.64
CA LEU A 120 17.16 -2.50 -3.40
C LEU A 120 17.17 -2.80 -4.90
N ASP A 121 17.06 -4.07 -5.30
CA ASP A 121 16.98 -4.47 -6.70
C ASP A 121 15.59 -4.17 -7.28
N LEU A 122 14.52 -4.32 -6.48
CA LEU A 122 13.17 -3.87 -6.85
C LEU A 122 13.14 -2.35 -7.12
N ILE A 123 13.75 -1.54 -6.26
CA ILE A 123 13.91 -0.10 -6.47
C ILE A 123 14.64 0.18 -7.79
N ARG A 124 15.77 -0.48 -8.04
CA ARG A 124 16.56 -0.29 -9.27
C ARG A 124 15.76 -0.67 -10.52
N ARG A 125 15.01 -1.78 -10.46
CA ARG A 125 14.11 -2.22 -11.55
C ARG A 125 13.06 -1.15 -11.84
N SER A 126 12.32 -0.72 -10.83
CA SER A 126 11.27 0.30 -10.98
C SER A 126 11.83 1.60 -11.55
N MET A 127 12.96 2.09 -11.04
CA MET A 127 13.62 3.29 -11.54
C MET A 127 14.06 3.16 -13.00
N LYS A 128 14.65 2.01 -13.37
CA LYS A 128 15.10 1.73 -14.74
C LYS A 128 13.92 1.69 -15.72
N ASN A 129 12.85 1.02 -15.31
CA ASN A 129 11.64 0.83 -16.11
C ASN A 129 10.72 2.05 -16.12
N LYS A 130 10.93 3.00 -15.20
CA LYS A 130 10.06 4.15 -14.95
C LYS A 130 8.61 3.71 -14.70
N GLU A 131 8.47 2.73 -13.82
CA GLU A 131 7.17 2.17 -13.47
C GLU A 131 6.26 3.23 -12.87
N ILE A 132 4.99 3.22 -13.29
CA ILE A 132 3.96 4.14 -12.83
C ILE A 132 2.88 3.30 -12.15
N CYS A 133 2.66 3.56 -10.88
CA CYS A 133 1.57 2.99 -10.10
C CYS A 133 0.33 3.89 -10.19
N ILE A 134 -0.84 3.28 -10.06
CA ILE A 134 -2.15 3.94 -10.11
C ILE A 134 -2.42 4.66 -8.79
N GLY A 135 -2.03 4.06 -7.64
CA GLY A 135 -2.22 4.62 -6.30
C GLY A 135 -3.66 4.58 -5.76
N THR A 136 -4.62 4.22 -6.63
CA THR A 136 -6.02 3.90 -6.29
C THR A 136 -6.45 2.78 -7.23
N GLU A 137 -6.21 1.54 -6.83
CA GLU A 137 -6.10 0.38 -7.72
C GLU A 137 -7.37 -0.48 -7.74
N ASP A 138 -8.40 -0.02 -7.06
CA ASP A 138 -9.65 -0.76 -6.87
C ASP A 138 -10.65 -0.53 -8.01
N PHE A 139 -11.73 -1.31 -7.95
CA PHE A 139 -12.84 -1.29 -8.90
C PHE A 139 -13.55 0.06 -9.05
N ILE A 140 -13.31 1.04 -8.17
CA ILE A 140 -13.95 2.37 -8.27
C ILE A 140 -13.08 3.40 -9.00
N ASN A 141 -11.82 3.05 -9.30
CA ASN A 141 -10.91 3.94 -10.00
C ASN A 141 -10.31 3.38 -11.29
N LEU A 142 -10.27 2.05 -11.47
CA LEU A 142 -9.75 1.39 -12.65
C LEU A 142 -10.68 0.26 -13.10
N THR A 143 -11.06 0.25 -14.37
CA THR A 143 -11.89 -0.79 -14.99
C THR A 143 -11.49 -1.01 -16.45
N GLU A 144 -11.99 -2.08 -17.05
CA GLU A 144 -11.87 -2.35 -18.48
C GLU A 144 -13.28 -2.60 -19.06
N ASP A 145 -13.68 -1.77 -20.01
CA ASP A 145 -14.90 -1.93 -20.82
C ASP A 145 -14.56 -1.64 -22.28
N ASN A 146 -14.18 -2.68 -23.03
CA ASN A 146 -13.52 -2.66 -24.34
C ASN A 146 -12.14 -1.97 -24.36
N ILE A 147 -11.96 -0.92 -23.57
CA ILE A 147 -10.73 -0.17 -23.36
C ILE A 147 -10.50 0.02 -21.85
N LEU A 148 -9.24 0.23 -21.47
CA LEU A 148 -8.87 0.56 -20.11
C LEU A 148 -9.40 1.95 -19.76
N GLN A 149 -10.07 2.08 -18.62
CA GLN A 149 -10.63 3.34 -18.14
C GLN A 149 -10.15 3.63 -16.72
N ILE A 150 -9.70 4.87 -16.50
CA ILE A 150 -9.27 5.38 -15.20
C ILE A 150 -10.02 6.65 -14.86
N LYS A 151 -10.44 6.78 -13.59
CA LYS A 151 -11.23 7.92 -13.14
C LYS A 151 -10.40 9.04 -12.51
N ASN A 152 -9.47 8.69 -11.63
CA ASN A 152 -8.69 9.64 -10.85
C ASN A 152 -7.19 9.37 -11.00
N LEU A 153 -6.47 10.39 -11.44
CA LEU A 153 -5.04 10.36 -11.69
C LEU A 153 -4.21 10.94 -10.54
N ASN A 154 -4.85 11.55 -9.53
CA ASN A 154 -4.16 12.34 -8.50
C ASN A 154 -3.24 11.50 -7.61
N LYS A 155 -3.36 10.17 -7.63
CA LYS A 155 -2.52 9.24 -6.89
C LYS A 155 -1.52 8.50 -7.77
N CYS A 156 -1.56 8.69 -9.08
CA CYS A 156 -0.57 8.10 -9.95
C CYS A 156 0.82 8.68 -9.65
N SER A 157 1.81 7.82 -9.58
CA SER A 157 3.18 8.22 -9.24
C SER A 157 4.18 7.21 -9.77
N TYR A 158 5.44 7.64 -9.89
CA TYR A 158 6.54 6.70 -10.08
C TYR A 158 6.74 5.89 -8.80
N ASP A 159 6.55 4.58 -8.89
CA ASP A 159 6.75 3.63 -7.79
C ASP A 159 6.96 2.20 -8.33
N MET A 160 7.22 1.24 -7.45
CA MET A 160 7.29 -0.18 -7.79
C MET A 160 5.88 -0.75 -7.96
N VAL A 161 5.60 -1.47 -9.05
CA VAL A 161 4.27 -2.03 -9.36
C VAL A 161 3.67 -2.89 -8.22
N GLU A 162 4.50 -3.46 -7.36
CA GLU A 162 4.12 -4.18 -6.15
C GLU A 162 3.28 -3.33 -5.16
N ILE A 163 3.46 -2.01 -5.17
CA ILE A 163 2.75 -1.08 -4.30
C ILE A 163 1.26 -1.06 -4.61
N ASP A 164 0.89 -1.16 -5.89
CA ASP A 164 -0.50 -1.23 -6.32
C ASP A 164 -1.19 -2.51 -5.81
N CYS A 165 -0.51 -3.65 -5.88
CA CYS A 165 -1.00 -4.91 -5.28
C CYS A 165 -1.14 -4.80 -3.76
N PHE A 166 -0.14 -4.22 -3.09
CA PHE A 166 -0.20 -3.98 -1.65
C PHE A 166 -1.46 -3.18 -1.26
N TYR A 167 -1.73 -2.05 -1.92
CA TYR A 167 -2.89 -1.21 -1.58
C TYR A 167 -4.23 -1.91 -1.87
N LEU A 168 -4.33 -2.61 -3.01
CA LEU A 168 -5.50 -3.43 -3.35
C LEU A 168 -5.79 -4.45 -2.25
N LEU A 169 -4.81 -5.31 -1.92
CA LEU A 169 -5.00 -6.38 -0.95
C LEU A 169 -5.19 -5.84 0.48
N ARG A 170 -4.44 -4.81 0.86
CA ARG A 170 -4.55 -4.18 2.18
C ARG A 170 -5.95 -3.64 2.44
N LYS A 171 -6.60 -3.05 1.42
CA LYS A 171 -7.97 -2.53 1.53
C LYS A 171 -8.94 -3.61 2.00
N TYR A 172 -8.84 -4.82 1.45
CA TYR A 172 -9.74 -5.92 1.79
C TYR A 172 -9.32 -6.67 3.05
N LYS A 173 -8.01 -6.81 3.31
CA LYS A 173 -7.48 -7.36 4.57
C LYS A 173 -7.97 -6.57 5.78
N LYS A 174 -7.90 -5.24 5.68
CA LYS A 174 -8.42 -4.30 6.69
C LYS A 174 -9.92 -4.45 6.94
N LYS A 175 -10.68 -4.88 5.94
CA LYS A 175 -12.13 -5.12 6.01
C LYS A 175 -12.49 -6.54 6.46
N LYS A 176 -11.51 -7.39 6.77
CA LYS A 176 -11.71 -8.77 7.24
C LYS A 176 -12.40 -9.69 6.24
N TYR A 177 -12.13 -9.51 4.95
CA TYR A 177 -12.49 -10.53 3.97
C TYR A 177 -11.64 -11.78 4.20
N GLU A 178 -12.28 -12.94 4.27
CA GLU A 178 -11.62 -14.25 4.38
C GLU A 178 -11.15 -14.68 2.98
N LEU A 179 -9.93 -14.30 2.63
CA LEU A 179 -9.30 -14.58 1.35
C LEU A 179 -7.90 -15.15 1.58
N ASP A 180 -7.41 -15.99 0.67
CA ASP A 180 -6.01 -16.42 0.70
C ASP A 180 -5.11 -15.31 0.14
N TYR A 181 -4.68 -14.41 1.02
CA TYR A 181 -3.79 -13.30 0.65
C TYR A 181 -2.45 -13.78 0.10
N GLN A 182 -1.90 -14.90 0.57
CA GLN A 182 -0.61 -15.39 0.05
C GLN A 182 -0.77 -15.93 -1.37
N LYS A 183 -1.85 -16.66 -1.66
CA LYS A 183 -2.20 -17.06 -3.02
C LYS A 183 -2.41 -15.85 -3.92
N LEU A 184 -3.17 -14.84 -3.47
CA LEU A 184 -3.40 -13.61 -4.24
C LEU A 184 -2.10 -12.85 -4.57
N ILE A 185 -1.12 -12.80 -3.66
CA ILE A 185 0.20 -12.22 -3.96
C ILE A 185 0.91 -13.05 -5.03
N ARG A 186 0.89 -14.39 -4.94
CA ARG A 186 1.50 -15.28 -5.94
C ARG A 186 0.86 -15.09 -7.32
N GLU A 187 -0.47 -14.99 -7.38
CA GLU A 187 -1.20 -14.71 -8.63
C GLU A 187 -0.78 -13.37 -9.22
N PHE A 188 -0.72 -12.29 -8.42
CA PHE A 188 -0.23 -11.00 -8.88
C PHE A 188 1.19 -11.08 -9.44
N CYS A 189 2.12 -11.70 -8.70
CA CYS A 189 3.49 -11.88 -9.17
C CYS A 189 3.55 -12.66 -10.48
N SER A 190 2.72 -13.69 -10.64
CA SER A 190 2.64 -14.46 -11.89
C SER A 190 2.08 -13.63 -13.06
N ILE A 191 1.08 -12.78 -12.83
CA ILE A 191 0.46 -11.94 -13.85
C ILE A 191 1.47 -10.90 -14.39
N GLU A 192 2.21 -10.27 -13.48
CA GLU A 192 3.18 -9.19 -13.75
C GLU A 192 4.58 -9.71 -14.14
N PHE A 193 4.78 -11.03 -14.20
CA PHE A 193 6.08 -11.68 -14.42
C PHE A 193 7.16 -11.24 -13.40
N LEU A 194 6.76 -11.11 -12.14
CA LEU A 194 7.63 -10.73 -11.03
C LEU A 194 8.25 -11.96 -10.34
N MET A 195 9.39 -11.76 -9.68
CA MET A 195 10.15 -12.81 -9.00
C MET A 195 9.76 -12.93 -7.51
N ASN A 196 10.40 -13.85 -6.80
CA ASN A 196 10.09 -14.16 -5.40
C ASN A 196 10.45 -13.03 -4.41
N ASP A 197 11.34 -12.13 -4.80
CA ASP A 197 11.63 -10.88 -4.08
C ASP A 197 10.38 -9.99 -4.00
N SER A 198 9.62 -9.84 -5.10
CA SER A 198 8.34 -9.12 -5.12
C SER A 198 7.30 -9.76 -4.22
N TYR A 199 7.20 -11.10 -4.19
CA TYR A 199 6.32 -11.80 -3.24
C TYR A 199 6.68 -11.45 -1.79
N SER A 200 7.97 -11.59 -1.46
CA SER A 200 8.49 -11.33 -0.10
C SER A 200 8.30 -9.88 0.31
N PHE A 201 8.46 -8.96 -0.64
CA PHE A 201 8.21 -7.54 -0.46
C PHE A 201 6.74 -7.25 -0.13
N ILE A 202 5.79 -7.72 -0.96
CA ILE A 202 4.36 -7.49 -0.74
C ILE A 202 3.88 -8.16 0.55
N ALA A 203 4.33 -9.39 0.81
CA ALA A 203 4.01 -10.11 2.05
C ALA A 203 4.55 -9.36 3.29
N GLY A 204 5.78 -8.82 3.22
CA GLY A 204 6.35 -7.98 4.26
C GLY A 204 5.53 -6.70 4.48
N LEU A 205 5.10 -6.03 3.41
CA LEU A 205 4.26 -4.83 3.51
C LEU A 205 2.89 -5.13 4.17
N LEU A 206 2.22 -6.21 3.77
CA LEU A 206 0.92 -6.63 4.33
C LEU A 206 1.01 -7.17 5.76
N SER A 207 2.21 -7.58 6.17
CA SER A 207 2.50 -8.04 7.53
C SER A 207 2.82 -6.89 8.47
N TYR A 208 3.28 -5.74 7.97
CA TYR A 208 3.57 -4.58 8.81
C TYR A 208 2.32 -4.06 9.55
N PRO A 209 2.39 -3.76 10.86
CA PRO A 209 1.25 -3.32 11.65
C PRO A 209 0.96 -1.83 11.48
N TYR A 210 0.53 -1.49 10.26
CA TYR A 210 0.39 -0.10 9.84
C TYR A 210 -0.64 0.68 10.65
N ASP A 211 -1.84 0.13 10.86
CA ASP A 211 -2.91 0.86 11.53
C ASP A 211 -2.55 1.08 13.02
N PHE A 212 -1.95 0.09 13.71
CA PHE A 212 -1.49 0.21 15.09
C PHE A 212 -0.44 1.31 15.23
N VAL A 213 0.66 1.21 14.49
CA VAL A 213 1.76 2.20 14.53
C VAL A 213 1.24 3.60 14.20
N ARG A 214 0.35 3.72 13.21
CA ARG A 214 -0.21 5.02 12.81
C ARG A 214 -1.04 5.67 13.91
N ILE A 215 -1.86 4.92 14.64
CA ILE A 215 -2.65 5.48 15.75
C ILE A 215 -1.73 5.87 16.92
N CYS A 216 -0.80 5.00 17.30
CA CYS A 216 0.14 5.27 18.40
C CYS A 216 0.99 6.52 18.15
N THR A 217 1.47 6.73 16.92
CA THR A 217 2.30 7.88 16.57
C THR A 217 1.52 9.21 16.41
N ARG A 218 0.18 9.17 16.43
CA ARG A 218 -0.67 10.36 16.40
C ARG A 218 -1.15 10.82 17.78
N TYR A 219 -1.13 9.96 18.78
CA TYR A 219 -1.64 10.26 20.12
C TYR A 219 -1.08 11.55 20.72
N ARG A 220 0.22 11.83 20.56
CA ARG A 220 0.86 13.06 21.08
C ARG A 220 0.57 14.33 20.27
N LYS A 221 -0.16 14.25 19.15
CA LYS A 221 -0.39 15.40 18.25
C LYS A 221 -1.52 16.35 18.69
N LYS A 222 -2.08 16.22 19.91
CA LYS A 222 -3.15 17.07 20.48
C LYS A 222 -4.47 17.12 19.67
N ASP A 223 -4.57 16.42 18.55
CA ASP A 223 -5.76 16.42 17.69
C ASP A 223 -6.88 15.48 18.15
N LEU A 224 -6.63 14.63 19.16
CA LEU A 224 -7.54 13.56 19.60
C LEU A 224 -7.53 13.41 21.12
N THR A 225 -8.68 13.05 21.69
CA THR A 225 -8.76 12.70 23.11
C THR A 225 -8.19 11.29 23.37
N PRO A 226 -7.82 10.96 24.61
CA PRO A 226 -7.40 9.60 24.97
C PRO A 226 -8.46 8.53 24.64
N GLU A 227 -9.75 8.83 24.82
CA GLU A 227 -10.87 7.94 24.52
C GLU A 227 -10.97 7.65 23.02
N GLU A 228 -10.90 8.69 22.19
CA GLU A 228 -10.90 8.53 20.73
C GLU A 228 -9.69 7.72 20.25
N CYS A 229 -8.53 7.92 20.88
CA CYS A 229 -7.33 7.15 20.60
C CYS A 229 -7.49 5.68 21.00
N PHE A 230 -8.11 5.41 22.15
CA PHE A 230 -8.40 4.05 22.62
C PHE A 230 -9.29 3.30 21.62
N GLU A 231 -10.42 3.87 21.21
CA GLU A 231 -11.32 3.24 20.24
C GLU A 231 -10.63 2.98 18.89
N LYS A 232 -9.84 3.96 18.42
CA LYS A 232 -9.07 3.82 17.19
C LYS A 232 -7.98 2.75 17.32
N LEU A 233 -7.35 2.59 18.48
CA LEU A 233 -6.34 1.56 18.73
C LEU A 233 -6.95 0.16 18.71
N VAL A 234 -8.09 -0.03 19.39
CA VAL A 234 -8.84 -1.30 19.35
C VAL A 234 -9.22 -1.66 17.91
N ARG A 235 -9.69 -0.68 17.13
CA ARG A 235 -10.01 -0.87 15.71
C ARG A 235 -8.76 -1.21 14.90
N ALA A 236 -7.65 -0.52 15.14
CA ALA A 236 -6.38 -0.74 14.45
C ALA A 236 -5.82 -2.15 14.68
N MET A 237 -5.83 -2.63 15.92
CA MET A 237 -5.40 -3.99 16.27
C MET A 237 -6.21 -5.05 15.52
N ARG A 238 -7.53 -4.85 15.43
CA ARG A 238 -8.39 -5.70 14.60
C ARG A 238 -7.98 -5.60 13.13
N GLN A 239 -7.83 -4.39 12.59
CA GLN A 239 -7.56 -4.14 11.17
C GLN A 239 -6.23 -4.70 10.66
N ASP A 240 -5.17 -4.64 11.46
CA ASP A 240 -3.87 -5.18 11.06
C ASP A 240 -3.89 -6.71 10.91
N GLY A 241 -4.79 -7.41 11.62
CA GLY A 241 -4.97 -8.86 11.55
C GLY A 241 -3.66 -9.61 11.78
N ASP A 242 -3.52 -10.80 11.19
CA ASP A 242 -2.30 -11.60 11.35
C ASP A 242 -1.19 -11.18 10.37
N SER A 243 0.05 -11.52 10.76
CA SER A 243 1.22 -11.45 9.88
C SER A 243 1.09 -12.52 8.79
N LEU A 244 1.55 -12.22 7.58
CA LEU A 244 1.65 -13.21 6.49
C LEU A 244 3.02 -13.90 6.44
N ILE A 245 3.96 -13.48 7.30
CA ILE A 245 5.35 -13.93 7.38
C ILE A 245 5.72 -14.38 8.79
#